data_AF-A0A2N1F521-F1
#
_entry.id   AF-A0A2N1F521-F1
#
_cell.length_a   1.000
_cell.length_b   1.000
_cell.length_c   1.000
_cell.angle_alpha   90.00
_cell.angle_beta   90.00
_cell.angle_gamma   90.00
#
_symmetry.space_group_name_H-M   'P 1'
#
loop_
_entity.id
_entity.type
_entity.pdbx_description
1 polymer ?
#
loop_
_entity_poly.entity_id
_entity_poly.type
_entity_poly.pdbx_seq_one_letter_code
_entity_poly.pdbx_strand_id
1 'polypeptide(L)'
;MEITKIDYERLFKITRIQNTISLSGSMSFVNGEFSEENFENEVFQITFFTHIQGVLKEFNLLVVANECIDKGEKEGLQRKLGIAIEGDGMCFKICAYKQAFKMQFDTLKSTFLNTHSVKNGLVLFGENNYYKHFTK
;
A
#
# COMPACT_ATOMS: atom_id res chain seq x y z
N MET A 1 15.35 -15.97 31.52
CA MET A 1 14.87 -14.81 30.74
C MET A 1 13.50 -15.18 30.20
N GLU A 2 12.45 -14.70 30.84
CA GLU A 2 11.11 -14.80 30.26
C GLU A 2 11.06 -13.82 29.09
N ILE A 3 10.79 -14.34 27.89
CA ILE A 3 10.50 -13.50 26.74
C ILE A 3 9.07 -13.02 26.94
N THR A 4 8.90 -11.79 27.41
CA THR A 4 7.59 -11.14 27.44
C THR A 4 7.10 -11.05 26.00
N LYS A 5 6.02 -11.76 25.68
CA LYS A 5 5.41 -11.71 24.35
C LYS A 5 4.88 -10.30 24.13
N ILE A 6 5.48 -9.57 23.20
CA ILE A 6 4.98 -8.26 22.78
C ILE A 6 3.65 -8.50 22.06
N ASP A 7 2.59 -7.87 22.58
CA ASP A 7 1.33 -7.81 21.86
C ASP A 7 1.42 -6.67 20.84
N TYR A 8 1.14 -7.01 19.60
CA TYR A 8 1.37 -6.13 18.46
C TYR A 8 0.33 -6.40 17.39
N GLU A 9 -0.41 -5.36 17.06
CA GLU A 9 -1.38 -5.32 15.97
C GLU A 9 -1.33 -3.94 15.32
N ARG A 10 -1.93 -3.80 14.13
CA ARG A 10 -2.05 -2.51 13.45
C ARG A 10 -3.46 -2.30 12.91
N LEU A 11 -3.87 -1.04 12.91
CA LEU A 11 -5.09 -0.56 12.29
C LEU A 11 -4.72 0.29 11.08
N PHE A 12 -5.02 -0.22 9.89
CA PHE A 12 -4.89 0.54 8.66
C PHE A 12 -6.16 1.36 8.38
N LYS A 13 -5.99 2.68 8.32
CA LYS A 13 -6.95 3.62 7.74
C LYS A 13 -6.45 4.06 6.37
N ILE A 14 -6.91 3.37 5.34
CA ILE A 14 -6.45 3.61 3.97
C ILE A 14 -7.50 4.46 3.27
N THR A 15 -7.08 5.62 2.81
CA THR A 15 -7.90 6.50 1.99
C THR A 15 -7.32 6.58 0.59
N ARG A 16 -8.20 6.53 -0.41
CA ARG A 16 -7.84 6.82 -1.79
C ARG A 16 -8.58 8.07 -2.24
N ILE A 17 -7.82 9.10 -2.59
CA ILE A 17 -8.32 10.34 -3.17
C ILE A 17 -7.72 10.43 -4.57
N GLN A 18 -8.55 10.24 -5.60
CA GLN A 18 -8.09 10.10 -6.99
C GLN A 18 -7.04 8.98 -7.15
N ASN A 19 -5.79 9.35 -7.42
CA ASN A 19 -4.65 8.42 -7.56
C ASN A 19 -3.71 8.45 -6.35
N THR A 20 -4.03 9.23 -5.32
CA THR A 20 -3.24 9.30 -4.10
C THR A 20 -3.81 8.33 -3.07
N ILE A 21 -2.92 7.58 -2.45
CA ILE A 21 -3.18 6.76 -1.27
C ILE A 21 -2.61 7.49 -0.07
N SER A 22 -3.41 7.58 1.00
CA SER A 22 -3.00 8.12 2.28
C SER A 22 -3.39 7.16 3.39
N LEU A 23 -2.45 6.95 4.31
CA LEU A 23 -2.59 6.14 5.52
C LEU A 23 -2.82 7.00 6.77
N SER A 24 -3.12 8.29 6.62
CA SER A 24 -3.28 9.21 7.75
C SER A 24 -4.38 8.74 8.71
N GLY A 25 -4.03 8.65 10.00
CA GLY A 25 -4.87 8.08 11.06
C GLY A 25 -4.84 6.54 11.13
N SER A 26 -3.86 5.89 10.49
CA SER A 26 -3.48 4.51 10.82
C SER A 26 -2.72 4.50 12.13
N MET A 27 -2.84 3.41 12.88
CA MET A 27 -2.30 3.30 14.24
C MET A 27 -1.71 1.92 14.48
N SER A 28 -0.68 1.87 15.30
CA SER A 28 -0.15 0.62 15.85
C SER A 28 -0.67 0.42 17.25
N PHE A 29 -1.02 -0.80 17.58
CA PHE A 29 -1.32 -1.23 18.94
C PHE A 29 -0.11 -1.99 19.49
N VAL A 30 0.54 -1.44 20.51
CA VAL A 30 1.70 -2.07 21.16
C VAL A 30 1.41 -2.18 22.65
N ASN A 31 1.36 -3.40 23.17
CA ASN A 31 1.19 -3.69 24.61
C ASN A 31 0.04 -2.92 25.29
N GLY A 32 -1.12 -2.80 24.63
CA GLY A 32 -2.29 -2.11 25.22
C GLY A 32 -2.52 -0.69 24.73
N GLU A 33 -1.58 -0.10 23.98
CA GLU A 33 -1.63 1.32 23.60
C GLU A 33 -1.67 1.50 22.08
N PHE A 34 -2.65 2.27 21.61
CA PHE A 34 -2.72 2.73 20.22
C PHE A 34 -1.88 3.99 20.04
N SER A 35 -1.05 4.03 18.99
CA SER A 35 -0.21 5.17 18.68
C SER A 35 -0.03 5.33 17.16
N GLU A 36 -0.28 6.54 16.67
CA GLU A 36 0.07 6.94 15.29
C GLU A 36 1.59 7.07 15.13
N GLU A 37 2.30 7.59 16.15
CA GLU A 37 3.75 7.71 16.14
C GLU A 37 4.43 6.34 16.03
N ASN A 38 3.90 5.32 16.72
CA ASN A 38 4.41 3.96 16.57
C ASN A 38 4.22 3.46 15.13
N PHE A 39 3.08 3.80 14.50
CA PHE A 39 2.79 3.42 13.12
C PHE A 39 3.72 4.09 12.12
N GLU A 40 4.05 5.37 12.34
CA GLU A 40 4.99 6.12 11.50
C GLU A 40 6.41 5.51 11.47
N ASN A 41 6.77 4.71 12.47
CA ASN A 41 8.04 4.00 12.55
C ASN A 41 7.96 2.54 12.06
N GLU A 42 6.81 2.09 11.56
CA GLU A 42 6.63 0.71 11.11
C GLU A 42 7.16 0.43 9.72
N VAL A 43 7.52 -0.84 9.53
CA VAL A 43 7.68 -1.45 8.21
C VAL A 43 6.48 -2.35 7.92
N PHE A 44 5.87 -2.17 6.75
CA PHE A 44 4.81 -3.05 6.28
C PHE A 44 4.93 -3.31 4.77
N GLN A 45 4.28 -4.36 4.32
CA GLN A 45 4.25 -4.75 2.91
C GLN A 45 3.02 -4.16 2.20
N ILE A 46 3.23 -3.69 0.97
CA ILE A 46 2.18 -3.45 -0.02
C ILE A 46 2.42 -4.40 -1.18
N THR A 47 1.43 -5.24 -1.48
CA THR A 47 1.52 -6.18 -2.60
C THR A 47 0.72 -5.67 -3.78
N PHE A 48 1.37 -5.48 -4.91
CA PHE A 48 0.75 -5.09 -6.17
C PHE A 48 0.49 -6.32 -7.02
N PHE A 49 -0.69 -6.41 -7.62
CA PHE A 49 -1.06 -7.51 -8.50
C PHE A 49 -1.66 -7.00 -9.80
N THR A 50 -1.27 -7.59 -10.93
CA THR A 50 -1.88 -7.31 -12.24
C THR A 50 -1.75 -8.51 -13.18
N HIS A 51 -2.54 -8.56 -14.26
CA HIS A 51 -2.52 -9.65 -15.24
C HIS A 51 -1.79 -9.26 -16.53
N ILE A 52 -0.53 -9.64 -16.69
CA ILE A 52 0.24 -9.34 -17.91
C ILE A 52 0.16 -10.54 -18.85
N GLN A 53 -0.39 -10.34 -20.05
CA GLN A 53 -0.60 -11.41 -21.04
C GLN A 53 -1.37 -12.61 -20.46
N GLY A 54 -2.39 -12.33 -19.63
CA GLY A 54 -3.22 -13.35 -18.98
C GLY A 54 -2.57 -14.02 -17.74
N VAL A 55 -1.32 -13.69 -17.42
CA VAL A 55 -0.61 -14.25 -16.26
C VAL A 55 -0.64 -13.28 -15.10
N LEU A 56 -1.06 -13.75 -13.92
CA LEU A 56 -0.98 -12.98 -12.69
C LEU A 56 0.50 -12.70 -12.36
N LYS A 57 0.83 -11.42 -12.23
CA LYS A 57 2.12 -10.92 -11.79
C LYS A 57 1.94 -10.18 -10.47
N GLU A 58 2.92 -10.33 -9.60
CA GLU A 58 2.96 -9.66 -8.30
C GLU A 58 4.28 -8.94 -8.07
N PHE A 59 4.21 -7.91 -7.23
CA PHE A 59 5.37 -7.20 -6.72
C PHE A 59 5.12 -6.82 -5.27
N ASN A 60 5.99 -7.28 -4.38
CA ASN A 60 5.96 -6.93 -2.96
C ASN A 60 6.86 -5.73 -2.75
N LEU A 61 6.27 -4.66 -2.20
CA LEU A 61 6.97 -3.46 -1.81
C LEU A 61 7.00 -3.40 -0.28
N LEU A 62 8.19 -3.43 0.32
CA LEU A 62 8.35 -3.13 1.75
C LEU A 62 8.52 -1.62 1.90
N VAL A 63 7.70 -1.00 2.72
CA VAL A 63 7.75 0.44 2.99
C VAL A 63 7.93 0.68 4.48
N VAL A 64 8.77 1.66 4.81
CA VAL A 64 8.74 2.31 6.13
C VAL A 64 7.73 3.44 6.02
N ALA A 65 6.80 3.54 6.98
CA ALA A 65 5.70 4.49 6.90
C ALA A 65 6.20 5.92 6.66
N ASN A 66 7.12 6.43 7.48
CA ASN A 66 7.61 7.80 7.39
C ASN A 66 8.87 7.97 6.51
N GLU A 67 9.16 7.04 5.60
CA GLU A 67 10.29 7.18 4.68
C GLU A 67 9.86 7.20 3.21
N CYS A 68 10.60 7.97 2.41
CA CYS A 68 10.50 7.95 0.97
C CYS A 68 10.69 6.53 0.45
N ILE A 69 9.77 6.08 -0.41
CA ILE A 69 9.93 4.78 -1.07
C ILE A 69 11.19 4.82 -1.93
N ASP A 70 12.05 3.81 -1.78
CA ASP A 70 13.35 3.76 -2.44
C ASP A 70 13.22 3.81 -3.98
N LYS A 71 14.23 4.41 -4.63
CA LYS A 71 14.27 4.53 -6.08
C LYS A 71 14.34 3.17 -6.77
N GLY A 72 15.11 2.22 -6.25
CA GLY A 72 15.23 0.88 -6.79
C GLY A 72 13.90 0.11 -6.74
N GLU A 73 13.16 0.28 -5.65
CA GLU A 73 11.82 -0.27 -5.49
C GLU A 73 10.81 0.33 -6.49
N LYS A 74 10.81 1.66 -6.66
CA LYS A 74 9.99 2.35 -7.69
C LYS A 74 10.30 1.85 -9.10
N GLU A 75 11.58 1.73 -9.43
CA GLU A 75 12.03 1.22 -10.72
C GLU A 75 11.69 -0.27 -10.92
N GLY A 76 11.75 -1.06 -9.84
CA GLY A 76 11.36 -2.47 -9.84
C GLY A 76 9.88 -2.65 -10.15
N LEU A 77 9.02 -1.90 -9.46
CA LEU A 77 7.58 -1.90 -9.68
C LEU A 77 7.22 -1.44 -11.10
N GLN A 78 7.83 -0.36 -11.57
CA GLN A 78 7.62 0.16 -12.93
C GLN A 78 8.07 -0.85 -13.99
N ARG A 79 9.22 -1.50 -13.80
CA ARG A 79 9.75 -2.47 -14.78
C ARG A 79 8.94 -3.76 -14.84
N LYS A 80 8.54 -4.28 -13.68
CA LYS A 80 7.87 -5.59 -13.58
C LYS A 80 6.37 -5.50 -13.88
N LEU A 81 5.71 -4.46 -13.37
CA LEU A 81 4.25 -4.33 -13.47
C LEU A 81 3.81 -3.13 -14.33
N GLY A 82 4.73 -2.24 -14.72
CA GLY A 82 4.37 -1.05 -15.49
C GLY A 82 3.65 0.01 -14.66
N ILE A 83 3.86 0.04 -13.34
CA ILE A 83 3.23 0.96 -12.39
C ILE A 83 4.28 1.93 -11.83
N ALA A 84 4.05 3.23 -12.00
CA ALA A 84 4.92 4.30 -11.51
C ALA A 84 4.30 4.95 -10.28
N ILE A 85 5.09 5.13 -9.22
CA ILE A 85 4.65 5.76 -7.98
C ILE A 85 5.63 6.83 -7.48
N GLU A 86 5.12 7.81 -6.74
CA GLU A 86 5.90 8.84 -6.06
C GLU A 86 5.35 9.07 -4.65
N GLY A 87 6.23 9.46 -3.71
CA GLY A 87 5.89 9.67 -2.30
C GLY A 87 6.63 8.74 -1.34
N ASP A 88 6.04 8.57 -0.17
CA ASP A 88 6.53 7.82 1.00
C ASP A 88 5.55 6.71 1.41
N GLY A 89 5.88 5.96 2.47
CA GLY A 89 5.05 4.86 2.96
C GLY A 89 3.67 5.30 3.48
N MET A 90 3.54 6.52 4.02
CA MET A 90 2.29 7.06 4.55
C MET A 90 1.41 7.68 3.46
N CYS A 91 2.01 8.26 2.43
CA CYS A 91 1.32 8.99 1.38
C CYS A 91 2.08 8.85 0.05
N PHE A 92 1.44 8.18 -0.92
CA PHE A 92 2.01 8.04 -2.25
C PHE A 92 0.95 8.15 -3.34
N LYS A 93 1.40 8.57 -4.52
CA LYS A 93 0.59 8.75 -5.71
C LYS A 93 0.93 7.69 -6.74
N ILE A 94 -0.10 7.10 -7.34
CA ILE A 94 0.03 6.31 -8.57
C ILE A 94 0.11 7.29 -9.76
N CYS A 95 1.31 7.45 -10.31
CA CYS A 95 1.59 8.41 -11.37
C CYS A 95 1.20 7.89 -12.76
N ALA A 96 1.44 6.61 -13.03
CA ALA A 96 1.08 5.96 -14.28
C ALA A 96 0.93 4.45 -14.09
N TYR A 97 0.10 3.81 -14.90
CA TYR A 97 0.01 2.35 -14.99
C TYR A 97 -0.49 1.92 -16.37
N LYS A 98 0.00 0.77 -16.87
CA LYS A 98 -0.36 0.26 -18.21
C LYS A 98 -1.70 -0.46 -18.26
N GLN A 99 -2.16 -1.00 -17.13
CA GLN A 99 -3.30 -1.91 -17.04
C GLN A 99 -3.85 -1.94 -15.62
N ALA A 100 -5.12 -2.35 -15.48
CA ALA A 100 -5.77 -2.47 -14.18
C ALA A 100 -4.94 -3.34 -13.22
N PHE A 101 -4.90 -2.93 -11.96
CA PHE A 101 -4.14 -3.60 -10.93
C PHE A 101 -4.83 -3.44 -9.58
N LYS A 102 -4.44 -4.27 -8.62
CA LYS A 102 -4.91 -4.18 -7.25
C LYS A 102 -3.71 -4.07 -6.30
N MET A 103 -3.90 -3.41 -5.18
CA MET A 103 -2.94 -3.33 -4.08
C MET A 103 -3.55 -3.97 -2.85
N GLN A 104 -2.78 -4.81 -2.16
CA GLN A 104 -3.13 -5.35 -0.85
C GLN A 104 -2.12 -4.85 0.18
N PHE A 105 -2.61 -4.15 1.18
CA PHE A 105 -1.81 -3.79 2.35
C PHE A 105 -1.65 -4.99 3.29
N ASP A 106 -0.53 -5.03 4.00
CA ASP A 106 -0.12 -6.12 4.88
C ASP A 106 -1.28 -6.61 5.75
N THR A 107 -1.58 -7.90 5.66
CA THR A 107 -2.70 -8.55 6.38
C THR A 107 -2.26 -9.19 7.69
N LEU A 108 -0.95 -9.31 7.93
CA LEU A 108 -0.43 -9.93 9.13
C LEU A 108 -0.64 -9.00 10.32
N LYS A 109 -1.42 -9.47 11.30
CA LYS A 109 -1.76 -8.72 12.52
C LYS A 109 -2.38 -7.35 12.22
N SER A 110 -3.13 -7.27 11.12
CA SER A 110 -3.71 -6.04 10.62
C SER A 110 -5.23 -6.08 10.64
N THR A 111 -5.82 -4.99 11.10
CA THR A 111 -7.24 -4.68 10.95
C THR A 111 -7.39 -3.50 9.99
N PHE A 112 -8.48 -3.49 9.21
CA PHE A 112 -8.71 -2.46 8.18
C PHE A 112 -10.02 -1.71 8.41
N LEU A 113 -9.96 -0.38 8.36
CA LEU A 113 -11.16 0.43 8.25
C LEU A 113 -11.65 0.44 6.80
N ASN A 114 -12.82 -0.18 6.59
CA ASN A 114 -13.44 -0.23 5.28
C ASN A 114 -13.98 1.14 4.88
N THR A 115 -13.66 1.57 3.66
CA THR A 115 -14.19 2.78 3.05
C THR A 115 -14.95 2.44 1.77
N HIS A 116 -15.40 3.44 1.01
CA HIS A 116 -16.02 3.20 -0.30
C HIS A 116 -15.01 2.64 -1.31
N SER A 117 -13.77 3.16 -1.29
CA SER A 117 -12.71 2.84 -2.26
C SER A 117 -11.71 1.78 -1.78
N VAL A 118 -11.82 1.35 -0.51
CA VAL A 118 -10.94 0.34 0.10
C VAL A 118 -11.76 -0.69 0.88
N LYS A 119 -11.52 -1.98 0.61
CA LYS A 119 -12.15 -3.10 1.31
C LYS A 119 -11.10 -4.08 1.82
N ASN A 120 -11.03 -4.30 3.13
CA ASN A 120 -10.11 -5.23 3.79
C ASN A 120 -8.65 -5.04 3.33
N GLY A 121 -8.20 -3.77 3.26
CA GLY A 121 -6.85 -3.43 2.81
C GLY A 121 -6.62 -3.53 1.30
N LEU A 122 -7.65 -3.91 0.53
CA LEU A 122 -7.59 -4.02 -0.92
C LEU A 122 -8.02 -2.71 -1.59
N VAL A 123 -7.18 -2.22 -2.49
CA VAL A 123 -7.44 -1.04 -3.33
C VAL A 123 -7.37 -1.43 -4.80
N LEU A 124 -8.38 -1.06 -5.59
CA LEU A 124 -8.47 -1.41 -7.01
C LEU A 124 -8.20 -0.20 -7.90
N PHE A 125 -7.36 -0.35 -8.92
CA PHE A 125 -7.10 0.65 -9.95
C PHE A 125 -7.48 0.07 -11.32
N GLY A 126 -8.20 0.85 -12.13
CA GLY A 126 -8.61 0.45 -13.49
C GLY A 126 -9.97 -0.24 -13.60
N GLU A 127 -10.59 -0.66 -12.49
CA GLU A 127 -12.01 -1.03 -12.50
C GLU A 127 -12.85 0.25 -12.31
N ASN A 128 -13.53 0.67 -13.39
CA ASN A 128 -14.41 1.84 -13.52
C ASN A 128 -13.79 3.21 -13.86
N ASN A 129 -12.68 3.29 -14.61
CA ASN A 129 -12.43 4.50 -15.41
C ASN A 129 -11.58 4.21 -16.66
N TYR A 130 -12.23 4.31 -17.82
CA TYR A 130 -11.60 4.57 -19.11
C TYR A 130 -10.83 5.90 -19.06
N TYR A 131 -9.61 5.90 -18.52
CA TYR A 131 -8.66 6.97 -18.85
C TYR A 131 -7.91 6.56 -20.12
N LYS A 132 -8.55 6.88 -21.24
CA LYS A 132 -7.83 7.21 -22.47
C LYS A 132 -6.81 8.29 -22.12
N HIS A 133 -5.53 8.02 -22.35
CA HIS A 133 -4.56 8.88 -23.04
C HIS A 133 -3.14 8.39 -22.73
N PHE A 134 -2.66 7.44 -23.53
CA PHE A 134 -1.30 7.55 -24.04
C PHE A 134 -1.44 8.05 -25.47
N THR A 135 -1.38 9.38 -25.64
CA THR A 135 -1.16 10.01 -26.94
C THR A 135 0.28 9.73 -27.35
N LYS A 136 0.39 9.03 -28.48
CA LYS A 136 1.51 8.87 -29.44
C LYS A 136 2.93 8.89 -28.90
#